data_AF-A0A9E1WLM0-F1
#
_entry.id   AF-A0A9E1WLM0-F1
#
_cell.length_a   1.000
_cell.length_b   1.000
_cell.length_c   1.000
_cell.angle_alpha   90.00
_cell.angle_beta   90.00
_cell.angle_gamma   90.00
#
_symmetry.space_group_name_H-M   'P 1'
#
loop_
_entity.id
_entity.type
_entity.pdbx_description
1 polymer ?
#
loop_
_entity_poly.entity_id
_entity_poly.type
_entity_poly.pdbx_seq_one_letter_code
_entity_poly.pdbx_strand_id
1 'polypeptide(L)'
;MIEFEFWWLLVIPLFFILGWVSARVDIKQIIAESTNLPASLFKALSYLNSNQNESAITELEKAVKLKNNSLEIHFALGSLLRREGKYDKAINLHIALLNKREITSEQEDSIKAELAQDYFKAGLYGRSESILKDLKNEKYFQYSLNLLREIYVR
;
A
#
# COMPACT_ATOMS: atom_id res chain seq x y z
N MET A 1 4.68 -35.02 49.02
CA MET A 1 5.77 -34.25 48.38
C MET A 1 5.65 -34.49 46.89
N ILE A 2 5.53 -33.44 46.08
CA ILE A 2 5.51 -33.59 44.61
C ILE A 2 6.97 -33.64 44.18
N GLU A 3 7.42 -34.80 43.69
CA GLU A 3 8.74 -34.96 43.11
C GLU A 3 8.76 -34.25 41.76
N PHE A 4 9.47 -33.12 41.68
CA PHE A 4 9.58 -32.34 40.46
C PHE A 4 10.65 -32.97 39.56
N GLU A 5 10.23 -33.64 38.49
CA GLU A 5 11.18 -34.23 37.54
C GLU A 5 11.86 -33.14 36.71
N PHE A 6 13.17 -32.97 36.94
CA PHE A 6 14.02 -31.93 36.33
C PHE A 6 14.01 -31.90 34.79
N TRP A 7 13.54 -32.96 34.12
CA TRP A 7 13.45 -33.00 32.66
C TRP A 7 12.41 -32.00 32.10
N TRP A 8 11.36 -31.65 32.85
CA TRP A 8 10.37 -30.65 32.42
C TRP A 8 10.97 -29.27 32.14
N LEU A 9 12.12 -28.95 32.75
CA LEU A 9 12.81 -27.68 32.56
C LEU A 9 13.40 -27.53 31.15
N LEU A 10 13.59 -28.63 30.42
CA LEU A 10 14.03 -28.61 29.01
C LEU A 10 12.88 -28.40 28.02
N VAL A 11 11.64 -28.68 28.42
CA VAL A 11 10.46 -28.55 27.56
C VAL A 11 10.15 -27.07 27.28
N ILE A 12 10.23 -26.23 28.30
CA ILE A 12 9.97 -24.78 28.19
C ILE A 12 10.89 -24.08 27.16
N PRO A 13 12.23 -24.19 27.24
CA PRO A 13 13.11 -23.58 26.25
C PRO A 13 12.97 -24.22 24.87
N LEU A 14 12.65 -25.51 24.78
CA LEU A 14 12.41 -26.18 23.50
C LEU A 14 11.20 -25.57 22.77
N PHE A 15 10.06 -25.41 23.45
CA PHE A 15 8.88 -24.77 22.89
C PHE A 15 9.12 -23.29 22.54
N PHE A 16 9.92 -22.59 23.34
CA PHE A 16 10.30 -21.21 23.05
C PHE A 16 11.14 -21.09 21.77
N ILE A 17 12.14 -21.96 21.59
CA ILE A 17 12.98 -22.00 20.38
C ILE A 17 12.14 -22.36 19.15
N LEU A 18 11.26 -23.35 19.27
CA LEU A 18 10.36 -23.74 18.18
C LEU A 18 9.41 -22.60 17.78
N GLY A 19 8.80 -21.92 18.76
CA GLY A 19 7.94 -20.76 18.52
C GLY A 19 8.70 -19.58 17.90
N TRP A 20 9.94 -19.32 18.36
CA TRP A 20 10.80 -18.27 17.80
C TRP A 20 11.20 -18.56 16.35
N VAL A 21 11.54 -19.81 16.03
CA VAL A 21 11.87 -20.21 14.66
C VAL A 21 10.65 -20.11 13.75
N SER A 22 9.46 -20.57 14.21
CA SER A 22 8.21 -20.43 13.46
C SER A 22 7.89 -18.96 13.15
N ALA A 23 7.95 -18.09 14.16
CA ALA A 23 7.70 -16.65 13.98
C ALA A 23 8.67 -16.00 12.99
N ARG A 24 9.94 -16.45 12.94
CA ARG A 24 10.94 -15.94 11.99
C ARG A 24 10.72 -16.44 10.56
N VAL A 25 10.14 -17.62 10.39
CA VAL A 25 9.77 -18.17 9.07
C VAL A 25 8.54 -17.47 8.53
N ASP A 26 7.50 -17.28 9.36
CA ASP A 26 6.26 -16.59 8.95
C ASP A 26 6.50 -15.12 8.57
N ILE A 27 7.38 -14.40 9.28
CA ILE A 27 7.75 -13.02 8.92
C ILE A 27 8.38 -12.97 7.52
N LYS A 28 9.21 -13.95 7.16
CA LYS A 28 9.83 -14.00 5.83
C LYS A 28 8.81 -14.30 4.74
N GLN A 29 7.78 -15.10 5.02
CA GLN A 29 6.74 -15.44 4.06
C GLN A 29 5.76 -14.28 3.84
N ILE A 30 5.39 -13.56 4.91
CA ILE A 30 4.60 -12.32 4.83
C ILE A 30 5.35 -11.23 4.05
N ILE A 31 6.68 -11.14 4.22
CA ILE A 31 7.52 -10.23 3.43
C ILE A 31 7.71 -10.76 1.99
N ALA A 32 7.89 -12.07 1.78
CA ALA A 32 8.11 -12.66 0.47
C ALA A 32 6.89 -12.60 -0.44
N GLU A 33 5.68 -12.74 0.13
CA GLU A 33 4.41 -12.58 -0.58
C GLU A 33 4.14 -11.11 -0.96
N SER A 34 4.84 -10.17 -0.31
CA SER A 34 4.87 -8.75 -0.68
C SER A 34 5.99 -8.40 -1.68
N THR A 35 6.99 -9.26 -1.91
CA THR A 35 8.16 -8.95 -2.76
C THR A 35 8.05 -9.49 -4.18
N ASN A 36 7.09 -8.94 -4.94
CA ASN A 36 7.31 -8.65 -6.37
C ASN A 36 7.45 -7.14 -6.54
N LEU A 37 8.11 -6.46 -5.60
CA LEU A 37 8.27 -5.01 -5.66
C LEU A 37 9.34 -4.70 -6.71
N PRO A 38 8.98 -4.06 -7.84
CA PRO A 38 9.96 -3.69 -8.85
C PRO A 38 11.00 -2.75 -8.24
N ALA A 39 12.24 -2.80 -8.73
CA ALA A 39 13.36 -2.00 -8.20
C ALA A 39 13.06 -0.47 -8.17
N SER A 40 12.12 0.01 -8.97
CA SER A 40 11.59 1.37 -8.94
C SER A 40 10.85 1.71 -7.63
N LEU A 41 10.17 0.74 -7.02
CA LEU A 41 9.48 0.90 -5.75
C LEU A 41 10.46 0.95 -4.57
N PHE A 42 11.50 0.10 -4.59
CA PHE A 42 12.61 0.22 -3.64
C PHE A 42 13.30 1.59 -3.73
N LYS A 43 13.45 2.13 -4.93
CA LYS A 43 13.97 3.48 -5.14
C LYS A 43 13.02 4.55 -4.61
N ALA A 44 11.71 4.43 -4.84
CA ALA A 44 10.70 5.34 -4.30
C ALA A 44 10.64 5.31 -2.76
N LEU A 45 10.82 4.13 -2.15
CA LEU A 45 10.92 3.96 -0.70
C LEU A 45 12.24 4.53 -0.15
N SER A 46 13.35 4.46 -0.88
CA SER A 46 14.64 5.06 -0.47
C SER A 46 14.61 6.59 -0.38
N TYR A 47 13.69 7.25 -1.10
CA TYR A 47 13.49 8.70 -1.03
C TYR A 47 12.56 9.14 0.11
N LEU A 48 11.95 8.24 0.87
CA LEU A 48 11.15 8.58 2.05
C LEU A 48 11.98 9.19 3.20
N ASN A 49 13.31 9.08 3.16
CA ASN A 49 14.17 9.37 4.30
C ASN A 49 15.09 10.61 4.13
N SER A 50 14.93 11.43 3.10
CA SER A 50 15.79 12.61 2.93
C SER A 50 15.09 13.76 2.20
N ASN A 51 15.52 14.98 2.49
CA ASN A 51 15.14 16.30 1.96
C ASN A 51 15.16 16.45 0.40
N GLN A 52 14.89 15.40 -0.37
CA GLN A 52 15.00 15.33 -1.84
C GLN A 52 13.68 14.96 -2.54
N ASN A 53 12.54 15.09 -1.85
CA ASN A 53 11.24 14.63 -2.37
C ASN A 53 10.84 15.27 -3.71
N GLU A 54 11.22 16.53 -3.95
CA GLU A 54 10.90 17.22 -5.21
C GLU A 54 11.67 16.67 -6.42
N SER A 55 12.94 16.28 -6.21
CA SER A 55 13.73 15.60 -7.25
C SER A 55 13.15 14.22 -7.57
N ALA A 56 12.66 13.50 -6.56
CA ALA A 56 12.00 12.20 -6.76
C ALA A 56 10.70 12.32 -7.58
N ILE A 57 9.89 13.37 -7.34
CA ILE A 57 8.70 13.66 -8.17
C ILE A 57 9.12 13.87 -9.62
N THR A 58 10.14 14.69 -9.86
CA THR A 58 10.61 15.03 -11.21
C THR A 58 11.08 13.78 -11.97
N GLU A 59 11.81 12.89 -11.31
CA GLU A 59 12.26 11.63 -11.91
C GLU A 59 11.11 10.65 -12.18
N LEU A 60 10.13 10.57 -11.28
CA LEU A 60 8.93 9.75 -11.51
C LEU A 60 8.05 10.31 -12.64
N GLU A 61 7.91 11.63 -12.76
CA GLU A 61 7.22 12.27 -13.88
C GLU A 61 7.90 11.95 -15.22
N LYS A 62 9.24 11.94 -15.28
CA LYS A 62 9.99 11.47 -16.46
C LYS A 62 9.76 9.99 -16.72
N ALA A 63 9.77 9.15 -15.69
CA ALA A 63 9.54 7.71 -15.82
C ALA A 63 8.14 7.40 -16.38
N VAL A 64 7.11 8.11 -15.91
CA VAL A 64 5.74 8.00 -16.44
C VAL A 64 5.69 8.36 -17.93
N LYS A 65 6.37 9.43 -18.35
CA LYS A 65 6.42 9.82 -19.77
C LYS A 65 7.09 8.76 -20.65
N LEU A 66 8.12 8.08 -20.16
CA LEU A 66 8.83 7.02 -20.89
C LEU A 66 8.08 5.68 -20.89
N LYS A 67 7.38 5.35 -19.80
CA LYS A 67 6.65 4.09 -19.61
C LYS A 67 5.18 4.35 -19.29
N ASN A 68 4.45 4.92 -20.26
CA ASN A 68 3.05 5.36 -20.09
C ASN A 68 2.06 4.24 -19.71
N ASN A 69 2.41 2.96 -19.91
CA ASN A 69 1.50 1.84 -19.66
C ASN A 69 1.74 1.11 -18.33
N SER A 70 2.75 1.49 -17.53
CA SER A 70 2.98 0.85 -16.23
C SER A 70 2.20 1.56 -15.13
N LEU A 71 1.16 0.91 -14.60
CA LEU A 71 0.34 1.43 -13.51
C LEU A 71 1.15 1.59 -12.21
N GLU A 72 2.14 0.73 -11.99
CA GLU A 72 2.98 0.73 -10.80
C GLU A 72 3.75 2.05 -10.67
N ILE A 73 4.27 2.58 -11.78
CA ILE A 73 5.00 3.86 -11.78
C ILE A 73 4.03 5.02 -11.50
N HIS A 74 2.81 4.97 -12.04
CA HIS A 74 1.81 6.00 -11.78
C HIS A 74 1.36 5.99 -10.31
N PHE A 75 1.13 4.83 -9.71
CA PHE A 75 0.78 4.71 -8.30
C PHE A 75 1.91 5.18 -7.39
N ALA A 76 3.16 4.87 -7.72
CA ALA A 76 4.31 5.39 -6.99
C ALA A 76 4.37 6.93 -7.04
N LEU A 77 4.11 7.53 -8.19
CA LEU A 77 4.03 8.99 -8.34
C LEU A 77 2.85 9.57 -7.55
N GLY A 78 1.66 8.98 -7.64
CA GLY A 78 0.47 9.40 -6.88
C GLY A 78 0.70 9.38 -5.36
N SER A 79 1.26 8.29 -4.85
CA SER A 79 1.63 8.14 -3.44
C SER A 79 2.64 9.20 -2.99
N LEU A 80 3.66 9.49 -3.80
CA LEU A 80 4.63 10.54 -3.53
C LEU A 80 3.97 11.93 -3.51
N LEU A 81 3.11 12.23 -4.49
CA LEU A 81 2.37 13.49 -4.55
C LEU A 81 1.49 13.68 -3.31
N ARG A 82 0.79 12.63 -2.85
CA ARG A 82 0.00 12.67 -1.60
C ARG A 82 0.88 12.98 -0.39
N ARG A 83 2.06 12.36 -0.28
CA ARG A 83 2.98 12.60 0.84
C ARG A 83 3.45 14.06 0.89
N GLU A 84 3.70 14.66 -0.27
CA GLU A 84 4.12 16.06 -0.39
C GLU A 84 2.94 17.06 -0.33
N GLY A 85 1.72 16.61 -0.02
CA GLY A 85 0.54 17.46 0.04
C GLY A 85 0.02 17.96 -1.32
N LYS A 86 0.57 17.44 -2.43
CA LYS A 86 0.20 17.80 -3.81
C LYS A 86 -1.03 17.01 -4.27
N TYR A 87 -2.12 17.08 -3.50
CA TYR A 87 -3.31 16.23 -3.69
C TYR A 87 -3.99 16.42 -5.05
N ASP A 88 -4.14 17.67 -5.52
CA ASP A 88 -4.74 17.94 -6.83
C ASP A 88 -4.01 17.26 -7.98
N LYS A 89 -2.67 17.19 -7.89
CA LYS A 89 -1.85 16.50 -8.90
C LYS A 89 -2.08 15.00 -8.86
N ALA A 90 -2.20 14.41 -7.67
CA ALA A 90 -2.49 12.98 -7.51
C ALA A 90 -3.88 12.62 -8.05
N ILE A 91 -4.90 13.42 -7.70
CA ILE A 91 -6.27 13.28 -8.20
C ILE A 91 -6.30 13.32 -9.73
N ASN A 92 -5.68 14.33 -10.33
CA ASN A 92 -5.67 14.49 -11.78
C ASN A 92 -4.91 13.34 -12.48
N LEU A 93 -3.84 12.83 -11.87
CA LEU A 93 -3.09 11.68 -12.36
C LEU A 93 -3.99 10.44 -12.45
N HIS A 94 -4.72 10.09 -11.39
CA HIS A 94 -5.56 8.90 -11.38
C HIS A 94 -6.84 9.06 -12.20
N ILE A 95 -7.42 10.26 -12.29
CA ILE A 95 -8.52 10.53 -13.25
C ILE A 95 -8.04 10.32 -14.69
N ALA A 96 -6.85 10.82 -15.02
CA ALA A 96 -6.28 10.63 -16.35
C ALA A 96 -6.04 9.14 -16.68
N LEU A 97 -5.68 8.33 -15.68
CA LEU A 97 -5.58 6.87 -15.84
C LEU A 97 -6.93 6.19 -16.07
N LEU A 98 -7.98 6.57 -15.34
CA LEU A 98 -9.33 6.02 -15.52
C LEU A 98 -9.91 6.30 -16.91
N ASN A 99 -9.49 7.41 -17.53
CA ASN A 99 -9.96 7.79 -18.86
C ASN A 99 -9.21 7.07 -20.01
N LYS A 100 -8.23 6.20 -19.71
CA LYS A 100 -7.54 5.40 -20.73
C LYS A 100 -8.46 4.30 -21.25
N ARG A 101 -8.46 4.08 -22.58
CA ARG A 101 -9.35 3.11 -23.26
C ARG A 101 -9.03 1.64 -22.96
N GLU A 102 -7.80 1.34 -22.53
CA GLU A 102 -7.29 -0.02 -22.38
C GLU A 102 -6.94 -0.30 -20.90
N ILE A 103 -7.95 -0.31 -20.03
CA ILE A 103 -7.79 -0.75 -18.63
C ILE A 103 -8.71 -1.93 -18.36
N THR A 104 -8.20 -2.95 -17.66
CA THR A 104 -9.02 -4.07 -17.20
C THR A 104 -9.87 -3.66 -16.00
N SER A 105 -10.93 -4.42 -15.69
CA SER A 105 -11.75 -4.17 -14.50
C SER A 105 -10.93 -4.17 -13.20
N GLU A 106 -9.93 -5.05 -13.10
CA GLU A 106 -9.06 -5.11 -11.92
C GLU A 106 -8.14 -3.88 -11.81
N GLN A 107 -7.64 -3.39 -12.95
CA GLN A 107 -6.85 -2.16 -13.01
C GLN A 107 -7.71 -0.94 -12.68
N GLU A 108 -8.95 -0.90 -13.17
CA GLU A 108 -9.92 0.14 -12.85
C GLU A 108 -10.19 0.21 -11.35
N ASP A 109 -10.44 -0.93 -10.69
CA ASP A 109 -10.63 -1.00 -9.23
C ASP A 109 -9.37 -0.54 -8.48
N SER A 110 -8.18 -0.93 -8.97
CA SER A 110 -6.91 -0.48 -8.39
C SER A 110 -6.74 1.04 -8.47
N ILE A 111 -7.04 1.63 -9.62
CA ILE A 111 -6.95 3.08 -9.83
C ILE A 111 -8.01 3.81 -8.99
N LYS A 112 -9.24 3.28 -8.90
CA LYS A 112 -10.31 3.82 -8.06
C LYS A 112 -9.93 3.81 -6.58
N ALA A 113 -9.32 2.74 -6.09
CA ALA A 113 -8.87 2.67 -4.69
C ALA A 113 -7.82 3.76 -4.36
N GLU A 114 -6.88 3.99 -5.28
CA GLU A 114 -5.88 5.07 -5.20
C GLU A 114 -6.53 6.46 -5.25
N LEU A 115 -7.47 6.69 -6.18
CA LEU A 115 -8.21 7.94 -6.30
C LEU A 115 -9.08 8.24 -5.06
N ALA A 116 -9.70 7.22 -4.49
CA ALA A 116 -10.42 7.34 -3.23
C ALA A 116 -9.49 7.80 -2.09
N GLN A 117 -8.25 7.31 -2.06
CA GLN A 117 -7.23 7.75 -1.12
C GLN A 117 -6.85 9.22 -1.34
N ASP A 118 -6.67 9.63 -2.59
CA ASP A 118 -6.34 11.01 -2.93
C ASP A 118 -7.44 11.97 -2.46
N TYR A 119 -8.71 11.64 -2.75
CA TYR A 119 -9.84 12.42 -2.28
C TYR A 119 -9.91 12.48 -0.76
N PHE A 120 -9.68 11.35 -0.08
CA PHE A 120 -9.65 11.31 1.38
C PHE A 120 -8.58 12.24 1.95
N LYS A 121 -7.34 12.18 1.42
CA LYS A 121 -6.23 13.03 1.88
C LYS A 121 -6.43 14.52 1.54
N ALA A 122 -7.17 14.83 0.48
CA ALA A 122 -7.58 16.18 0.14
C ALA A 122 -8.75 16.72 0.99
N GLY A 123 -9.36 15.91 1.86
CA GLY A 123 -10.56 16.27 2.63
C GLY A 123 -11.87 16.21 1.83
N LEU A 124 -11.85 15.64 0.62
CA LEU A 124 -13.00 15.48 -0.27
C LEU A 124 -13.76 14.18 0.05
N TYR A 125 -14.23 14.06 1.30
CA TYR A 125 -14.74 12.80 1.85
C TYR A 125 -15.94 12.21 1.08
N GLY A 126 -16.89 13.03 0.64
CA GLY A 126 -18.05 12.52 -0.12
C GLY A 126 -17.68 11.88 -1.46
N ARG A 127 -16.65 12.41 -2.14
CA ARG A 127 -16.14 11.79 -3.38
C ARG A 127 -15.38 10.50 -3.10
N SER A 128 -14.59 10.49 -2.03
CA SER A 128 -13.90 9.28 -1.55
C SER A 128 -14.93 8.19 -1.23
N GLU A 129 -15.93 8.51 -0.40
CA GLU A 129 -17.00 7.61 0.01
C GLU A 129 -17.76 7.00 -1.18
N SER A 130 -18.12 7.81 -2.18
CA SER A 130 -18.80 7.32 -3.39
C SER A 130 -17.99 6.23 -4.09
N ILE A 131 -16.68 6.46 -4.27
CA ILE A 131 -15.82 5.47 -4.94
C ILE A 131 -15.68 4.21 -4.08
N LEU A 132 -15.49 4.35 -2.77
CA LEU A 132 -15.30 3.22 -1.86
C LEU A 132 -16.52 2.30 -1.81
N LYS A 133 -17.74 2.86 -1.91
CA LYS A 133 -18.98 2.09 -1.98
C LYS A 133 -19.16 1.36 -3.32
N ASP A 134 -18.59 1.92 -4.39
CA ASP A 134 -18.67 1.33 -5.73
C ASP A 134 -17.61 0.22 -5.96
N LEU A 135 -16.57 0.15 -5.13
CA LEU A 135 -15.56 -0.91 -5.19
C LEU A 135 -16.18 -2.26 -4.75
N LYS A 136 -16.41 -3.14 -5.73
CA LYS A 136 -17.01 -4.48 -5.51
C LYS A 136 -15.97 -5.58 -5.28
N ASN A 137 -14.71 -5.31 -5.55
CA ASN A 137 -13.64 -6.31 -5.51
C ASN A 137 -13.24 -6.62 -4.05
N GLU A 138 -13.28 -7.90 -3.70
CA GLU A 138 -13.00 -8.40 -2.34
C GLU A 138 -11.63 -7.96 -1.83
N LYS A 139 -10.64 -7.81 -2.73
CA LYS A 139 -9.30 -7.33 -2.40
C LYS A 139 -9.31 -5.96 -1.70
N TYR A 140 -10.26 -5.10 -2.03
CA TYR A 140 -10.37 -3.74 -1.47
C TYR A 140 -11.38 -3.64 -0.34
N PHE A 141 -12.09 -4.72 0.01
CA PHE A 141 -13.15 -4.67 1.03
C PHE A 141 -12.66 -4.13 2.38
N GLN A 142 -11.56 -4.69 2.90
CA GLN A 142 -10.99 -4.25 4.18
C GLN A 142 -10.43 -2.83 4.12
N TYR A 143 -9.82 -2.45 2.98
CA TYR A 143 -9.33 -1.10 2.76
C TYR A 143 -10.48 -0.09 2.76
N SER A 144 -11.54 -0.35 1.99
CA SER A 144 -12.72 0.50 1.92
C SER A 144 -13.41 0.63 3.27
N LEU A 145 -13.57 -0.46 4.01
CA LEU A 145 -14.19 -0.43 5.33
C LEU A 145 -13.40 0.46 6.31
N ASN A 146 -12.08 0.32 6.35
CA ASN A 146 -11.23 1.12 7.23
C ASN A 146 -11.28 2.61 6.89
N LEU A 147 -11.23 2.96 5.61
CA LEU A 147 -11.25 4.35 5.17
C LEU A 147 -12.64 4.99 5.36
N LEU A 148 -13.72 4.26 5.08
CA LEU A 148 -15.09 4.69 5.36
C LEU A 148 -15.31 4.92 6.87
N ARG A 149 -14.79 4.04 7.71
CA ARG A 149 -14.83 4.25 9.17
C ARG A 149 -14.12 5.54 9.55
N GLU A 150 -12.95 5.83 8.98
CA GLU A 150 -12.25 7.09 9.26
C GLU A 150 -13.05 8.31 8.79
N ILE A 151 -13.73 8.21 7.64
CA ILE A 151 -14.63 9.27 7.15
C ILE A 151 -15.78 9.53 8.14
N TYR A 152 -16.45 8.49 8.63
CA TYR A 152 -17.63 8.66 9.49
C TYR A 152 -17.34 9.01 10.96
N VAL A 153 -16.09 8.85 11.41
CA VAL A 153 -15.69 9.17 12.79
C VAL A 153 -15.18 10.62 12.92
N ARG A 154 -14.84 11.27 11.80
CA ARG A 154 -14.44 12.68 11.76
C ARG A 154 -15.64 13.62 11.75
#